data_AF-A0A914EYR9-F1
#
_entry.id   AF-A0A914EYR9-F1
#
_cell.length_a   1.000
_cell.length_b   1.000
_cell.length_c   1.000
_cell.angle_alpha   90.00
_cell.angle_beta   90.00
_cell.angle_gamma   90.00
#
_symmetry.space_group_name_H-M   'P 1'
#
loop_
_entity.id
_entity.type
_entity.pdbx_description
1 polymer ?
#
loop_
_entity_poly.entity_id
_entity_poly.type
_entity_poly.pdbx_seq_one_letter_code
_entity_poly.pdbx_strand_id
1 'polypeptide(L)'
;MGYWMFIFNHKEWYNLYEKNCSLKTQEEWYAEGKPNLFLGLIYFLTGLIFELSYLPFMIAMLKKDVIQHSCYKFMFLMAIYDIIVLPCNGIITGIQVIKGEHFCHNPKLYYLTGAIGVGGFYGVTTLCVILGLNRFLEMGFPKASAYVFGGFKTYLWMCVPILYQCFVGFQLPHIFNIKIYAMHHDPYHFIEGMENNPTVIYRV
;
A
#
# COMPACT_ATOMS: atom_id res chain seq x y z
N MET A 1 -0.92 3.51 -14.35
CA MET A 1 -1.78 4.70 -14.27
C MET A 1 -2.62 4.61 -13.00
N GLY A 2 -2.04 4.84 -11.81
CA GLY A 2 -2.67 4.45 -10.54
C GLY A 2 -3.58 5.54 -9.98
N TYR A 3 -3.03 6.40 -9.14
CA TYR A 3 -3.75 7.55 -8.57
C TYR A 3 -4.17 8.57 -9.61
N TRP A 4 -3.28 8.82 -10.58
CA TRP A 4 -3.51 9.82 -11.61
C TRP A 4 -4.75 9.50 -12.46
N MET A 5 -4.98 8.22 -12.75
CA MET A 5 -6.15 7.80 -13.52
C MET A 5 -7.44 7.99 -12.74
N PHE A 6 -7.44 7.66 -11.44
CA PHE A 6 -8.61 7.87 -10.59
C PHE A 6 -8.96 9.36 -10.43
N ILE A 7 -7.95 10.22 -10.23
CA ILE A 7 -8.15 11.64 -9.93
C ILE A 7 -8.36 12.48 -11.20
N PHE A 8 -7.54 12.30 -12.24
CA PHE A 8 -7.51 13.17 -13.42
C PHE A 8 -8.16 12.56 -14.66
N ASN A 9 -8.31 11.23 -14.72
CA ASN A 9 -8.88 10.55 -15.87
C ASN A 9 -9.95 9.53 -15.47
N HIS A 10 -10.93 9.99 -14.69
CA HIS A 10 -12.00 9.17 -14.13
C HIS A 10 -12.81 8.42 -15.21
N LYS A 11 -12.93 8.98 -16.42
CA LYS A 11 -13.63 8.30 -17.54
C LYS A 11 -12.91 7.02 -17.95
N GLU A 12 -11.58 7.05 -18.01
CA GLU A 12 -10.79 5.88 -18.34
C GLU A 12 -10.81 4.86 -17.21
N TRP A 13 -10.69 5.30 -15.96
CA TRP A 13 -10.84 4.43 -14.79
C TRP A 13 -12.21 3.72 -14.78
N TYR A 14 -13.30 4.45 -15.03
CA TYR A 14 -14.65 3.89 -15.10
C TYR A 14 -14.73 2.79 -16.17
N ASN A 15 -14.21 3.05 -17.38
CA ASN A 15 -14.29 2.09 -18.48
C ASN A 15 -13.46 0.82 -18.26
N LEU A 16 -12.33 0.91 -17.55
CA LEU A 16 -11.42 -0.21 -17.30
C LEU A 16 -11.85 -1.06 -16.09
N TYR A 17 -12.37 -0.41 -15.06
CA TYR A 17 -12.69 -1.04 -13.77
C TYR A 17 -14.20 -1.06 -13.55
N GLU A 18 -14.81 0.06 -13.17
CA GLU A 18 -16.20 0.10 -12.67
C GLU A 18 -17.25 -0.41 -13.68
N LYS A 19 -17.06 -0.21 -15.00
CA LYS A 19 -17.99 -0.67 -16.04
C LYS A 19 -18.19 -2.19 -16.03
N ASN A 20 -17.15 -2.96 -15.76
CA ASN A 20 -17.24 -4.43 -15.72
C ASN A 20 -18.01 -4.91 -14.49
N CYS A 21 -18.11 -4.09 -13.43
CA CYS A 21 -18.94 -4.40 -12.27
C CYS A 21 -20.44 -4.40 -12.56
N SER A 22 -20.88 -3.76 -13.65
CA SER A 22 -22.29 -3.78 -14.09
C SER A 22 -22.70 -5.06 -14.82
N LEU A 23 -21.77 -6.00 -15.07
CA LEU A 23 -22.05 -7.25 -15.79
C LEU A 23 -22.77 -8.30 -14.94
N LYS A 24 -22.63 -8.22 -13.62
CA LYS A 24 -23.27 -9.11 -12.64
C LYS A 24 -23.97 -8.27 -11.58
N THR A 25 -25.04 -8.83 -11.02
CA THR A 25 -25.72 -8.30 -9.83
C THR A 25 -24.84 -8.45 -8.58
N GLN A 26 -25.14 -7.71 -7.51
CA GLN A 26 -24.37 -7.81 -6.26
C GLN A 26 -24.43 -9.21 -5.64
N GLU A 27 -25.55 -9.93 -5.77
CA GLU A 27 -25.68 -11.31 -5.26
C GLU A 27 -24.78 -12.28 -6.04
N GLU A 28 -24.69 -12.10 -7.37
CA GLU A 28 -23.77 -12.87 -8.21
C GLU A 28 -22.31 -12.56 -7.86
N TRP A 29 -21.96 -11.30 -7.58
CA TRP A 29 -20.62 -10.97 -7.08
C TRP A 29 -20.32 -11.60 -5.72
N TYR A 30 -21.27 -11.65 -4.80
CA TYR A 30 -21.09 -12.37 -3.53
C TYR A 30 -20.88 -13.87 -3.75
N ALA A 31 -21.61 -14.48 -4.69
CA ALA A 31 -21.47 -15.90 -5.02
C ALA A 31 -20.09 -16.24 -5.61
N GLU A 32 -19.46 -15.29 -6.30
CA GLU A 32 -18.08 -15.45 -6.77
C GLU A 32 -17.07 -15.47 -5.60
N GLY A 33 -17.40 -14.86 -4.47
CA GLY A 33 -16.52 -14.72 -3.30
C GLY A 33 -16.55 -15.96 -2.42
N LYS A 34 -15.39 -16.41 -1.95
CA LYS A 34 -15.30 -17.44 -0.91
C LYS A 34 -14.91 -16.77 0.41
N PRO A 35 -15.86 -16.49 1.31
CA PRO A 35 -15.52 -15.90 2.60
C PRO A 35 -14.65 -16.87 3.41
N ASN A 36 -13.59 -16.36 4.03
CA ASN A 36 -12.69 -17.15 4.87
C ASN A 36 -12.49 -16.45 6.21
N LEU A 37 -13.29 -16.84 7.20
CA LEU A 37 -13.27 -16.22 8.52
C LEU A 37 -11.91 -16.33 9.19
N PHE A 38 -11.25 -17.49 9.10
CA PHE A 38 -9.96 -17.73 9.75
C PHE A 38 -8.88 -16.80 9.19
N LEU A 39 -8.73 -16.78 7.87
CA LEU A 39 -7.73 -15.95 7.21
C LEU A 39 -8.02 -14.46 7.41
N GLY A 40 -9.28 -14.06 7.30
CA GLY A 40 -9.69 -12.68 7.48
C GLY A 40 -9.48 -12.16 8.91
N LEU A 41 -9.72 -13.01 9.93
CA LEU A 41 -9.41 -12.67 11.32
C LEU A 41 -7.90 -12.51 11.54
N ILE A 42 -7.06 -13.34 10.92
CA ILE A 42 -5.60 -13.18 11.02
C ILE A 42 -5.19 -11.82 10.46
N TYR A 43 -5.62 -11.44 9.25
CA TYR A 43 -5.30 -10.14 8.66
C TYR A 43 -5.82 -8.97 9.52
N PHE A 44 -7.06 -9.05 9.97
CA PHE A 44 -7.68 -7.99 10.76
C PHE A 44 -6.98 -7.79 12.11
N LEU A 45 -6.77 -8.87 12.86
CA LEU A 45 -6.16 -8.80 14.19
C LEU A 45 -4.69 -8.40 14.12
N THR A 46 -3.93 -8.93 13.18
CA THR A 46 -2.53 -8.54 13.00
C THR A 46 -2.41 -7.08 12.59
N GLY A 47 -3.23 -6.62 11.63
CA GLY A 47 -3.29 -5.22 11.23
C GLY A 47 -3.61 -4.30 12.42
N LEU A 48 -4.62 -4.66 13.22
CA LEU A 48 -5.01 -3.87 14.40
C LEU A 48 -3.91 -3.81 15.47
N ILE A 49 -3.26 -4.95 15.77
CA ILE A 49 -2.18 -5.01 16.76
C ILE A 49 -1.00 -4.13 16.32
N PHE A 50 -0.59 -4.23 15.06
CA PHE A 50 0.51 -3.42 14.55
C PHE A 50 0.14 -1.94 14.53
N GLU A 51 -1.02 -1.56 14.01
CA GLU A 51 -1.50 -0.17 13.96
C GLU A 51 -1.45 0.50 15.35
N LEU A 52 -2.00 -0.18 16.37
CA LEU A 52 -2.00 0.32 17.74
C LEU A 52 -0.60 0.43 18.33
N SER A 53 0.33 -0.45 17.93
CA SER A 53 1.73 -0.41 18.38
C SER A 53 2.54 0.74 17.78
N TYR A 54 2.19 1.22 16.57
CA TYR A 54 2.89 2.33 15.91
C TYR A 54 2.62 3.69 16.57
N LEU A 55 1.44 3.88 17.17
CA LEU A 55 1.07 5.13 17.84
C LEU A 55 2.01 5.52 19.00
N PRO A 56 2.25 4.66 20.03
CA PRO A 56 3.19 4.98 21.10
C PRO A 56 4.64 5.09 20.60
N PHE A 57 4.99 4.30 19.57
CA PHE A 57 6.30 4.35 18.95
C PHE A 57 6.60 5.70 18.31
N MET A 58 5.66 6.29 17.56
CA MET A 58 5.81 7.63 17.01
C MET A 58 6.01 8.69 18.09
N ILE A 59 5.23 8.63 19.17
CA ILE A 59 5.35 9.59 20.28
C ILE A 59 6.75 9.50 20.91
N ALA A 60 7.28 8.28 21.08
CA ALA A 60 8.62 8.07 21.61
C ALA A 60 9.71 8.66 20.69
N MET A 61 9.54 8.57 19.37
CA MET A 61 10.49 9.09 18.38
C MET A 61 10.49 10.62 18.27
N LEU A 62 9.40 11.29 18.64
CA LEU A 62 9.31 12.75 18.61
C LEU A 62 10.09 13.45 19.75
N LYS A 63 10.65 12.69 20.70
CA LYS A 63 11.51 13.25 21.75
C LYS A 63 12.73 13.93 21.11
N LYS A 64 13.00 15.18 21.52
CA LYS A 64 14.08 16.01 20.95
C LYS A 64 15.45 15.32 21.01
N ASP A 65 15.68 14.56 22.07
CA ASP A 65 16.96 13.88 22.32
C ASP A 65 17.25 12.76 21.31
N VAL A 66 16.21 12.16 20.69
CA VAL A 66 16.38 11.06 19.74
C VAL A 66 16.19 11.52 18.29
N ILE A 67 15.22 12.41 18.02
CA ILE A 67 14.88 12.86 16.66
C ILE A 67 16.02 13.66 15.98
N GLN A 68 16.97 14.16 16.75
CA GLN A 68 18.17 14.84 16.21
C GLN A 68 19.03 13.91 15.36
N HIS A 69 19.02 12.60 15.63
CA HIS A 69 19.79 11.61 14.89
C HIS A 69 19.11 11.20 13.59
N SER A 70 19.89 11.06 12.52
CA SER A 70 19.39 10.82 11.17
C SER A 70 18.56 9.53 11.06
N CYS A 71 19.00 8.45 11.72
CA CYS A 71 18.26 7.18 11.82
C CYS A 71 16.83 7.35 12.36
N TYR A 72 16.65 8.10 13.45
CA TYR A 72 15.32 8.27 14.07
C TYR A 72 14.37 9.08 13.19
N LYS A 73 14.89 10.02 12.40
CA LYS A 73 14.06 10.74 11.44
C LYS A 73 13.54 9.80 10.34
N PHE A 74 14.38 8.91 9.82
CA PHE A 74 13.95 7.90 8.84
C PHE A 74 12.95 6.91 9.44
N MET A 75 13.18 6.46 10.68
CA MET A 75 12.23 5.57 11.37
C MET A 75 10.89 6.25 11.65
N PHE A 76 10.90 7.56 11.95
CA PHE A 76 9.67 8.33 12.09
C PHE A 76 8.88 8.41 10.78
N LEU A 77 9.56 8.66 9.65
CA LEU A 77 8.92 8.61 8.34
C LEU A 77 8.37 7.22 8.02
N MET A 78 9.08 6.15 8.38
CA MET A 78 8.64 4.76 8.22
C MET A 78 7.34 4.50 8.99
N ALA A 79 7.26 4.96 10.24
CA ALA A 79 6.04 4.85 11.04
C ALA A 79 4.84 5.59 10.41
N ILE A 80 5.07 6.73 9.75
CA ILE A 80 4.01 7.43 9.00
C ILE A 80 3.50 6.58 7.84
N TYR A 81 4.40 5.93 7.08
CA TYR A 81 4.00 5.01 6.01
C TYR A 81 3.14 3.87 6.58
N ASP A 82 3.58 3.26 7.67
CA ASP A 82 2.90 2.11 8.27
C ASP A 82 1.48 2.48 8.72
N ILE A 83 1.27 3.62 9.35
CA ILE A 83 -0.07 4.11 9.77
C ILE A 83 -1.02 4.37 8.59
N ILE A 84 -0.49 4.76 7.43
CA ILE A 84 -1.31 5.01 6.24
C ILE A 84 -1.63 3.69 5.50
N VAL A 85 -0.67 2.77 5.47
CA VAL A 85 -0.69 1.60 4.59
C VAL A 85 -1.25 0.35 5.29
N LEU A 86 -0.97 0.15 6.57
CA LEU A 86 -1.47 -1.01 7.34
C LEU A 86 -2.99 -1.09 7.40
N PRO A 87 -3.75 0.02 7.56
CA PRO A 87 -5.21 -0.07 7.53
C PRO A 87 -5.71 -0.57 6.17
N CYS A 88 -5.05 -0.20 5.07
CA CYS A 88 -5.42 -0.61 3.72
C CYS A 88 -5.17 -2.11 3.48
N ASN A 89 -3.98 -2.60 3.84
CA ASN A 89 -3.56 -3.98 3.53
C ASN A 89 -3.91 -5.01 4.62
N GLY A 90 -4.12 -4.56 5.86
CA GLY A 90 -4.43 -5.43 7.00
C GLY A 90 -5.91 -5.39 7.36
N ILE A 91 -6.39 -4.22 7.81
CA ILE A 91 -7.74 -4.08 8.37
C ILE A 91 -8.81 -4.20 7.27
N ILE A 92 -8.72 -3.39 6.21
CA ILE A 92 -9.69 -3.38 5.11
C ILE A 92 -9.66 -4.73 4.39
N THR A 93 -8.48 -5.24 4.05
CA THR A 93 -8.33 -6.57 3.44
C THR A 93 -8.88 -7.69 4.32
N GLY A 94 -8.63 -7.65 5.63
CA GLY A 94 -9.22 -8.60 6.57
C GLY A 94 -10.75 -8.59 6.52
N ILE A 95 -11.37 -7.41 6.49
CA ILE A 95 -12.83 -7.27 6.34
C ILE A 95 -13.31 -7.85 5.00
N GLN A 96 -12.61 -7.57 3.90
CA GLN A 96 -12.94 -8.11 2.58
C GLN A 96 -12.91 -9.65 2.59
N VAL A 97 -11.90 -10.25 3.22
CA VAL A 97 -11.75 -11.70 3.34
C VAL A 97 -12.86 -12.33 4.22
N ILE A 98 -13.20 -11.69 5.34
CA ILE A 98 -14.27 -12.15 6.24
C ILE A 98 -15.61 -12.19 5.50
N LYS A 99 -15.90 -11.16 4.71
CA LYS A 99 -17.17 -11.04 3.99
C LYS A 99 -17.17 -11.73 2.63
N GLY A 100 -16.00 -12.08 2.09
CA GLY A 100 -15.88 -12.55 0.72
C GLY A 100 -16.14 -11.46 -0.34
N GLU A 101 -15.90 -10.18 0.00
CA GLU A 101 -16.21 -9.05 -0.88
C GLU A 101 -15.23 -8.98 -2.07
N HIS A 102 -15.79 -9.03 -3.27
CA HIS A 102 -15.12 -8.68 -4.53
C HIS A 102 -14.92 -7.17 -4.69
N PHE A 103 -14.00 -6.79 -5.58
CA PHE A 103 -13.75 -5.40 -5.98
C PHE A 103 -15.03 -4.60 -6.29
N CYS A 104 -16.01 -5.25 -6.93
CA CYS A 104 -17.23 -4.60 -7.40
C CYS A 104 -18.24 -4.19 -6.32
N HIS A 105 -18.04 -4.56 -5.06
CA HIS A 105 -18.89 -4.08 -3.96
C HIS A 105 -18.61 -2.62 -3.63
N ASN A 106 -17.34 -2.20 -3.66
CA ASN A 106 -16.94 -0.82 -3.44
C ASN A 106 -15.71 -0.46 -4.28
N PRO A 107 -15.86 -0.31 -5.60
CA PRO A 107 -14.74 -0.21 -6.53
C PRO A 107 -13.88 1.03 -6.27
N LYS A 108 -14.46 2.14 -5.83
CA LYS A 108 -13.72 3.37 -5.50
C LYS A 108 -12.83 3.18 -4.28
N LEU A 109 -13.39 2.64 -3.20
CA LEU A 109 -12.64 2.40 -1.97
C LEU A 109 -11.51 1.40 -2.21
N TYR A 110 -11.81 0.24 -2.81
CA TYR A 110 -10.82 -0.82 -2.98
C TYR A 110 -9.74 -0.49 -4.02
N TYR A 111 -10.07 0.30 -5.03
CA TYR A 111 -9.06 0.83 -5.96
C TYR A 111 -8.10 1.77 -5.23
N LEU A 112 -8.63 2.69 -4.42
CA LEU A 112 -7.83 3.66 -3.67
C LEU A 112 -6.94 2.97 -2.64
N THR A 113 -7.48 2.03 -1.87
CA THR A 113 -6.70 1.26 -0.87
C THR A 113 -5.62 0.43 -1.53
N GLY A 114 -5.88 -0.15 -2.71
CA GLY A 114 -4.87 -0.85 -3.50
C GLY A 114 -3.75 0.07 -4.01
N ALA A 115 -4.10 1.28 -4.47
CA ALA A 115 -3.10 2.28 -4.88
C ALA A 115 -2.24 2.76 -3.69
N ILE A 116 -2.84 2.98 -2.52
CA ILE A 116 -2.17 3.31 -1.26
C ILE A 116 -1.26 2.19 -0.80
N GLY A 117 -1.77 0.97 -0.81
CA GLY A 117 -1.02 -0.23 -0.48
C GLY A 117 0.29 -0.32 -1.28
N VAL A 118 0.20 -0.17 -2.60
CA VAL A 118 1.33 -0.34 -3.51
C VAL A 118 2.31 0.81 -3.43
N GLY A 119 1.83 2.05 -3.57
CA GLY A 119 2.70 3.23 -3.48
C GLY A 119 3.46 3.24 -2.15
N GLY A 120 2.74 2.98 -1.06
CA GLY A 120 3.31 2.88 0.27
C GLY A 120 4.32 1.73 0.43
N PHE A 121 4.04 0.55 -0.14
CA PHE A 121 4.96 -0.60 -0.11
C PHE A 121 6.31 -0.29 -0.76
N TYR A 122 6.30 0.34 -1.94
CA TYR A 122 7.55 0.72 -2.61
C TYR A 122 8.26 1.88 -1.92
N GLY A 123 7.52 2.83 -1.35
CA GLY A 123 8.06 3.92 -0.54
C GLY A 123 8.78 3.41 0.71
N VAL A 124 8.11 2.55 1.49
CA VAL A 124 8.68 1.99 2.74
C VAL A 124 9.87 1.07 2.45
N THR A 125 9.83 0.26 1.39
CA THR A 125 10.96 -0.60 1.00
C THR A 125 12.20 0.21 0.66
N THR A 126 12.02 1.31 -0.08
CA THR A 126 13.12 2.24 -0.41
C THR A 126 13.68 2.89 0.86
N LEU A 127 12.80 3.27 1.78
CA LEU A 127 13.18 3.83 3.08
C LEU A 127 13.93 2.82 3.96
N CYS A 128 13.55 1.53 3.95
CA CYS A 128 14.27 0.46 4.63
C CYS A 128 15.71 0.33 4.12
N VAL A 129 15.92 0.42 2.81
CA VAL A 129 17.27 0.38 2.21
C VAL A 129 18.09 1.60 2.66
N ILE A 130 17.52 2.80 2.59
CA ILE A 130 18.18 4.04 3.04
C ILE A 130 18.54 3.95 4.54
N LEU A 131 17.63 3.46 5.37
CA LEU A 131 17.85 3.26 6.80
C LEU A 131 18.96 2.23 7.07
N GLY A 132 18.98 1.12 6.32
CA GLY A 132 20.04 0.11 6.39
C GLY A 132 21.42 0.69 6.08
N LEU A 133 21.51 1.49 5.00
CA LEU A 133 22.73 2.21 4.63
C LEU A 133 23.15 3.23 5.69
N ASN A 134 22.19 3.96 6.26
CA ASN A 134 22.42 4.91 7.32
C ASN A 134 23.05 4.24 8.56
N ARG A 135 22.47 3.13 9.02
CA ARG A 135 22.98 2.35 10.16
C ARG A 135 24.36 1.76 9.86
N PHE A 136 24.55 1.21 8.67
CA PHE A 136 25.84 0.65 8.26
C PHE A 136 26.95 1.70 8.29
N LEU A 137 26.69 2.90 7.76
CA LEU A 137 27.67 3.99 7.76
C LEU A 137 27.87 4.59 9.15
N GLU A 138 26.83 4.71 9.98
CA GLU A 138 26.97 5.17 11.36
C GLU A 138 27.88 4.24 12.19
N MET A 139 27.78 2.91 12.00
CA MET A 139 28.59 1.92 12.70
C MET A 139 30.01 1.77 12.14
N GLY A 140 30.16 1.70 10.81
CA GLY A 140 31.45 1.43 10.17
C GLY A 140 32.29 2.67 9.88
N PHE A 141 31.65 3.77 9.46
CA PHE A 141 32.34 4.95 8.92
C PHE A 141 31.64 6.25 9.35
N PRO A 142 31.71 6.64 10.64
CA PRO A 142 30.92 7.74 11.18
C PRO A 142 31.17 9.09 10.49
N LYS A 143 32.39 9.34 10.00
CA LYS A 143 32.70 10.54 9.19
C LYS A 143 31.94 10.55 7.85
N ALA A 144 31.85 9.40 7.19
CA ALA A 144 31.09 9.26 5.95
C ALA A 144 29.58 9.39 6.22
N SER A 145 29.08 8.84 7.33
CA SER A 145 27.68 9.01 7.72
C SER A 145 27.32 10.49 7.94
N ALA A 146 28.14 11.24 8.69
CA ALA A 146 27.93 12.67 8.88
C ALA A 146 27.99 13.45 7.55
N TYR A 147 28.85 13.02 6.61
CA TYR A 147 28.92 13.61 5.28
C TYR A 147 27.71 13.30 4.41
N VAL A 148 27.17 12.08 4.43
CA VAL A 148 26.05 11.67 3.55
C VAL A 148 24.69 12.04 4.14
N PHE A 149 24.50 11.81 5.43
CA PHE A 149 23.20 11.91 6.12
C PHE A 149 23.11 13.06 7.12
N GLY A 150 24.14 13.88 7.28
CA GLY A 150 24.16 14.97 8.27
C GLY A 150 23.29 16.18 7.91
N GLY A 151 22.65 16.76 8.94
CA GLY A 151 21.96 18.05 8.87
C GLY A 151 20.77 18.06 7.91
N PHE A 152 20.76 19.01 6.96
CA PHE A 152 19.68 19.16 5.98
C PHE A 152 19.61 18.01 4.97
N LYS A 153 20.75 17.35 4.71
CA LYS A 153 20.83 16.25 3.73
C LYS A 153 19.94 15.07 4.11
N THR A 154 19.68 14.82 5.40
CA THR A 154 18.73 13.77 5.81
C THR A 154 17.35 14.00 5.19
N TYR A 155 16.87 15.24 5.15
CA TYR A 155 15.56 15.56 4.60
C TYR A 155 15.53 15.40 3.07
N LEU A 156 16.64 15.66 2.38
CA LEU A 156 16.76 15.36 0.95
C LEU A 156 16.65 13.86 0.68
N TRP A 157 17.30 13.03 1.50
CA TRP A 157 17.18 11.57 1.42
C TRP A 157 15.76 11.07 1.70
N MET A 158 14.96 11.77 2.51
CA MET A 158 13.55 11.46 2.72
C MET A 158 12.67 11.77 1.52
N CYS A 159 13.07 12.72 0.67
CA CYS A 159 12.36 12.99 -0.57
C CYS A 159 12.47 11.82 -1.56
N VAL A 160 13.55 11.04 -1.53
CA VAL A 160 13.77 9.91 -2.45
C VAL A 160 12.63 8.86 -2.39
N PRO A 161 12.27 8.28 -1.23
CA PRO A 161 11.16 7.33 -1.15
C PRO A 161 9.83 7.99 -1.51
N ILE A 162 9.63 9.28 -1.21
CA ILE A 162 8.43 10.04 -1.58
C ILE A 162 8.31 10.17 -3.10
N LEU A 163 9.39 10.52 -3.79
CA LEU A 163 9.41 10.64 -5.24
C LEU A 163 9.22 9.27 -5.91
N TYR A 164 9.85 8.23 -5.36
CA TYR A 164 9.72 6.88 -5.89
C TYR A 164 8.31 6.31 -5.71
N GLN A 165 7.66 6.50 -4.54
CA GLN A 165 6.25 6.11 -4.39
C GLN A 165 5.33 6.90 -5.33
N CYS A 166 5.63 8.17 -5.63
CA CYS A 166 4.84 8.94 -6.58
C CYS A 166 5.01 8.36 -7.98
N PHE A 167 6.25 8.05 -8.39
CA PHE A 167 6.55 7.39 -9.65
C PHE A 167 5.79 6.05 -9.80
N VAL A 168 5.87 5.18 -8.79
CA VAL A 168 5.16 3.89 -8.79
C VAL A 168 3.65 4.07 -8.64
N GLY A 169 3.19 5.10 -7.94
CA GLY A 169 1.78 5.48 -7.85
C GLY A 169 1.18 5.91 -9.20
N PHE A 170 2.02 6.28 -10.17
CA PHE A 170 1.59 6.43 -11.57
C PHE A 170 1.44 5.10 -12.31
N GLN A 171 1.86 3.96 -11.77
CA GLN A 171 1.70 2.61 -12.37
C GLN A 171 0.38 1.95 -11.97
N LEU A 172 0.07 0.73 -12.43
CA LEU A 172 -1.21 0.08 -12.10
C LEU A 172 -1.27 -0.26 -10.60
N PRO A 173 -2.41 -0.01 -9.92
CA PRO A 173 -2.57 -0.45 -8.54
C PRO A 173 -2.67 -1.97 -8.50
N HIS A 174 -2.40 -2.53 -7.33
CA HIS A 174 -2.73 -3.91 -7.01
C HIS A 174 -3.99 -3.85 -6.16
N ILE A 175 -5.05 -4.46 -6.67
CA ILE A 175 -6.37 -4.48 -6.05
C ILE A 175 -6.56 -5.85 -5.42
N PHE A 176 -7.18 -5.89 -4.25
CA PHE A 176 -7.45 -7.15 -3.58
C PHE A 176 -8.39 -8.03 -4.40
N ASN A 177 -7.97 -9.27 -4.67
CA ASN A 177 -8.76 -10.28 -5.36
C ASN A 177 -9.07 -11.44 -4.40
N ILE A 178 -10.35 -11.65 -4.15
CA ILE A 178 -10.86 -12.65 -3.19
C ILE A 178 -10.74 -14.11 -3.70
N LYS A 179 -10.60 -14.36 -5.00
CA LYS A 179 -10.40 -15.72 -5.54
C LYS A 179 -9.03 -16.29 -5.15
N ILE A 180 -8.01 -15.43 -5.14
CA ILE A 180 -6.63 -15.78 -4.79
C ILE A 180 -6.22 -15.33 -3.38
N TYR A 181 -7.09 -14.59 -2.69
CA TYR A 181 -6.82 -13.96 -1.38
C TYR A 181 -5.56 -13.09 -1.38
N ALA A 182 -5.29 -12.38 -2.48
CA ALA A 182 -4.07 -11.60 -2.66
C ALA A 182 -4.29 -10.35 -3.52
N MET A 183 -3.36 -9.41 -3.41
CA MET A 183 -3.35 -8.18 -4.21
C MET A 183 -2.87 -8.48 -5.64
N HIS A 184 -3.66 -8.12 -6.64
CA HIS A 184 -3.37 -8.40 -8.06
C HIS A 184 -3.67 -7.20 -8.95
N HIS A 185 -2.97 -7.09 -10.09
CA HIS A 185 -3.21 -5.97 -11.03
C HIS A 185 -4.59 -6.04 -11.68
N ASP A 186 -5.06 -7.26 -11.95
CA ASP A 186 -6.40 -7.52 -12.47
C ASP A 186 -7.36 -7.94 -11.34
N PRO A 187 -8.34 -7.09 -10.98
CA PRO A 187 -9.32 -7.44 -9.97
C PRO A 187 -10.28 -8.55 -10.42
N TYR A 188 -10.30 -8.90 -11.71
CA TYR A 188 -11.20 -9.88 -12.31
C TYR A 188 -10.55 -11.23 -12.60
N HIS A 189 -9.30 -11.40 -12.18
CA HIS A 189 -8.57 -12.65 -12.36
C HIS A 189 -9.32 -13.84 -11.74
N PHE A 190 -9.45 -14.95 -12.50
CA PHE A 190 -10.23 -16.16 -12.16
C PHE A 190 -11.74 -15.96 -11.96
N ILE A 191 -12.34 -14.98 -12.64
CA ILE A 191 -13.79 -14.82 -12.71
C ILE A 191 -14.29 -15.27 -14.08
N GLU A 192 -15.11 -16.33 -14.07
CA GLU A 192 -15.69 -16.91 -15.28
C GLU A 192 -16.52 -15.86 -16.04
N GLY A 193 -16.29 -15.77 -17.36
CA GLY A 193 -16.93 -14.77 -18.23
C GLY A 193 -16.20 -13.44 -18.35
N MET A 194 -15.10 -13.23 -17.61
CA MET A 194 -14.27 -12.01 -17.70
C MET A 194 -12.82 -12.27 -18.13
N GLU A 195 -12.39 -13.53 -18.23
CA GLU A 195 -11.04 -13.94 -18.66
C GLU A 195 -10.65 -13.45 -20.07
N ASN A 196 -11.63 -13.11 -20.91
CA ASN A 196 -11.43 -12.66 -22.29
C ASN A 196 -11.56 -11.14 -22.47
N ASN A 197 -11.59 -10.33 -21.40
CA ASN A 197 -11.65 -8.87 -21.55
C ASN A 197 -10.24 -8.26 -21.44
N PRO A 198 -9.56 -7.95 -22.57
CA PRO A 198 -8.14 -7.60 -22.61
C PRO A 198 -7.85 -6.18 -22.09
N THR A 199 -8.81 -5.51 -21.45
CA THR A 199 -8.70 -4.09 -21.11
C THR A 199 -7.73 -3.79 -19.98
N VAL A 200 -7.53 -4.71 -19.02
CA VAL A 200 -6.66 -4.48 -17.85
C VAL A 200 -5.23 -4.99 -18.06
N ILE A 201 -5.05 -6.07 -18.83
CA ILE A 201 -3.76 -6.77 -18.99
C ILE A 201 -2.86 -6.12 -20.06
N TYR A 202 -3.42 -5.51 -21.10
CA TYR A 202 -2.66 -5.09 -22.30
C TYR A 202 -2.22 -3.61 -22.32
N ARG A 203 -2.27 -2.91 -21.18
CA ARG A 203 -1.65 -1.56 -21.02
C ARG A 203 -0.42 -1.58 -20.12
N VAL A 204 0.30 -2.70 -20.12
CA VAL A 204 1.66 -2.83 -19.58
C VAL A 204 2.67 -2.50 -20.68
#